data_AF-A0AAU9LPA1-F1
#
_entry.id   AF-A0AAU9LPA1-F1
#
_cell.length_a   1.000
_cell.length_b   1.000
_cell.length_c   1.000
_cell.angle_alpha   90.00
_cell.angle_beta   90.00
_cell.angle_gamma   90.00
#
_symmetry.space_group_name_H-M   'P 1'
#
loop_
_entity.id
_entity.type
_entity.pdbx_description
1 polymer ?
#
loop_
_entity_poly.entity_id
_entity_poly.type
_entity_poly.pdbx_seq_one_letter_code
_entity_poly.pdbx_strand_id
1 'polypeptide(L)'
;MASLIITLLHLFIKFPSDFFKTKSKVHPCNRLFERLAIDFDWFLFSLQEKEATKPESDTKELISYARSNNKVVIGPATVGGIQAGAFKIGDTAGTIDNIIQCKLYRPGSVGFVSKSLYNIIVRVTDGIYEGIAIGGDVFPGSTLSDHVLRFNNIPQIKMIVVLGELGGRDEYSLVEALKSGKINKPVCAWVSGTCARLFKSEVQFGHVGAKSGGEMESAQAKNEALKDAGAVVPTSFESFEASIKETYEKLAEEGKITPVMEITPPHLPPKEVDNWLLHDATIREAYGGLNYEIFHLFRRTMRRWLRSFI
;
A
#
# COMPACT_ATOMS: atom_id res chain seq x y z
N MET A 1 23.89 7.04 18.22
CA MET A 1 23.15 7.71 17.12
C MET A 1 22.36 6.72 16.24
N ALA A 2 21.70 5.71 16.83
CA ALA A 2 20.89 4.74 16.08
C ALA A 2 19.62 4.32 16.87
N SER A 3 19.12 5.17 17.77
CA SER A 3 18.05 4.81 18.71
C SER A 3 16.88 5.78 18.75
N LEU A 4 16.60 6.53 17.68
CA LEU A 4 15.59 7.60 17.71
C LEU A 4 14.77 7.76 16.40
N ILE A 5 14.49 6.67 15.68
CA ILE A 5 13.70 6.69 14.43
C ILE A 5 12.43 5.83 14.51
N ILE A 6 11.97 5.48 15.73
CA ILE A 6 10.68 4.77 15.90
C ILE A 6 9.86 5.46 16.99
N THR A 7 9.47 6.71 16.79
CA THR A 7 8.30 7.26 17.48
C THR A 7 7.71 8.45 16.72
N LEU A 8 6.39 8.42 16.55
CA LEU A 8 5.48 9.52 16.23
C LEU A 8 5.62 10.19 14.84
N LEU A 9 4.88 9.63 13.87
CA LEU A 9 4.13 10.48 12.93
C LEU A 9 2.82 9.77 12.56
N HIS A 10 1.85 9.75 13.49
CA HIS A 10 0.45 9.61 13.10
C HIS A 10 0.04 10.92 12.43
N LEU A 11 0.26 11.03 11.12
CA LEU A 11 -0.36 12.09 10.34
C LEU A 11 -1.83 11.71 10.11
N PHE A 12 -2.62 11.72 11.18
CA PHE A 12 -4.05 11.97 11.03
C PHE A 12 -4.16 13.42 10.58
N ILE A 13 -4.48 13.65 9.32
CA ILE A 13 -5.12 14.92 8.94
C ILE A 13 -6.54 14.85 9.53
N LYS A 14 -6.65 15.00 10.85
CA LYS A 14 -7.92 15.21 11.52
C LYS A 14 -8.25 16.69 11.32
N PHE A 15 -9.05 16.98 10.30
CA PHE A 15 -9.58 18.32 10.11
C PHE A 15 -10.40 18.68 11.36
N PRO A 16 -10.17 19.86 11.99
CA PRO A 16 -11.04 20.31 13.06
C PRO A 16 -12.48 20.38 12.53
N SER A 17 -13.45 20.01 13.35
CA SER A 17 -14.88 19.98 13.02
C SER A 17 -15.43 21.33 12.51
N ASP A 18 -14.71 22.42 12.74
CA ASP A 18 -15.04 23.76 12.25
C ASP A 18 -14.56 24.03 10.80
N PHE A 19 -13.74 23.15 10.21
CA PHE A 19 -13.26 23.27 8.82
C PHE A 19 -14.40 23.13 7.79
N PHE A 20 -15.50 22.46 8.15
CA PHE A 20 -16.67 22.25 7.30
C PHE A 20 -17.76 23.34 7.44
N LYS A 21 -17.60 24.33 8.33
CA LYS A 21 -18.69 25.27 8.69
C LYS A 21 -18.70 26.62 7.95
N THR A 22 -17.81 26.87 6.99
CA THR A 22 -17.82 28.17 6.29
C THR A 22 -18.83 28.20 5.13
N LYS A 23 -19.88 29.01 5.30
CA LYS A 23 -20.93 29.33 4.30
C LYS A 23 -20.31 30.06 3.09
N SER A 24 -19.75 29.33 2.15
CA SER A 24 -19.51 29.81 0.79
C SER A 24 -19.70 28.64 -0.17
N LYS A 25 -20.54 28.80 -1.20
CA LYS A 25 -20.82 27.81 -2.26
C LYS A 25 -19.59 27.55 -3.15
N VAL A 26 -18.52 27.02 -2.58
CA VAL A 26 -17.34 26.49 -3.27
C VAL A 26 -17.03 25.15 -2.61
N HIS A 27 -17.07 24.06 -3.38
CA HIS A 27 -16.99 22.69 -2.85
C HIS A 27 -15.73 22.50 -1.97
N PRO A 28 -15.83 21.79 -0.82
CA PRO A 28 -14.71 21.54 0.10
C PRO A 28 -13.47 20.93 -0.57
N CYS A 29 -13.68 20.20 -1.67
CA CYS A 29 -12.63 19.61 -2.50
C CYS A 29 -11.63 20.66 -3.02
N ASN A 30 -12.08 21.80 -3.54
CA ASN A 30 -11.21 22.75 -4.26
C ASN A 30 -10.12 23.39 -3.37
N ARG A 31 -10.41 23.63 -2.08
CA ARG A 31 -9.38 24.14 -1.15
C ARG A 31 -8.37 23.08 -0.71
N LEU A 32 -8.79 21.80 -0.67
CA LEU A 32 -7.89 20.68 -0.42
C LEU A 32 -6.92 20.50 -1.60
N PHE A 33 -7.43 20.66 -2.83
CA PHE A 33 -6.68 20.61 -4.09
C PHE A 33 -5.57 21.67 -4.17
N GLU A 34 -5.89 22.94 -3.90
CA GLU A 34 -4.93 24.04 -4.14
C GLU A 34 -3.75 24.09 -3.16
N ARG A 35 -3.91 23.65 -1.89
CA ARG A 35 -2.85 23.74 -0.87
C ARG A 35 -1.97 22.50 -0.75
N LEU A 36 -2.49 21.31 -1.04
CA LEU A 36 -1.69 20.07 -1.02
C LEU A 36 -0.84 19.92 -2.30
N ALA A 37 -1.27 20.53 -3.41
CA ALA A 37 -0.65 20.53 -4.72
C ALA A 37 0.78 21.10 -4.81
N ILE A 38 1.24 21.92 -3.87
CA ILE A 38 2.42 22.76 -4.11
C ILE A 38 3.74 22.11 -3.62
N ASP A 39 3.71 21.19 -2.65
CA ASP A 39 4.94 20.77 -1.94
C ASP A 39 5.26 19.26 -1.89
N PHE A 40 4.36 18.37 -2.34
CA PHE A 40 4.52 16.92 -2.20
C PHE A 40 4.38 16.18 -3.54
N ASP A 41 5.26 15.20 -3.79
CA ASP A 41 5.26 14.35 -4.98
C ASP A 41 4.18 13.24 -4.93
N TRP A 42 3.58 13.01 -3.75
CA TRP A 42 2.66 11.89 -3.46
C TRP A 42 1.45 12.35 -2.66
N PHE A 43 0.28 11.78 -2.97
CA PHE A 43 -0.96 11.95 -2.21
C PHE A 43 -1.54 10.61 -1.77
N LEU A 44 -1.94 10.53 -0.50
CA LEU A 44 -2.80 9.46 -0.01
C LEU A 44 -4.22 9.98 0.08
N PHE A 45 -5.16 9.24 -0.51
CA PHE A 45 -6.58 9.42 -0.22
C PHE A 45 -7.12 8.21 0.53
N SER A 46 -7.12 8.31 1.86
CA SER A 46 -7.86 7.38 2.72
C SER A 46 -9.21 8.00 3.03
N LEU A 47 -10.20 7.78 2.17
CA LEU A 47 -11.59 8.00 2.55
C LEU A 47 -12.04 6.74 3.29
N GLN A 48 -12.19 6.84 4.61
CA GLN A 48 -12.88 5.80 5.37
C GLN A 48 -14.29 5.66 4.78
N GLU A 49 -14.67 4.43 4.44
CA GLU A 49 -15.93 4.05 3.78
C GLU A 49 -17.23 4.53 4.46
N LYS A 50 -17.15 5.23 5.61
CA LYS A 50 -18.33 5.54 6.42
C LYS A 50 -19.12 6.77 6.02
N GLU A 51 -18.56 7.73 5.28
CA GLU A 51 -19.36 8.81 4.70
C GLU A 51 -18.79 9.25 3.35
N ALA A 52 -19.63 9.17 2.32
CA ALA A 52 -19.41 9.59 0.94
C ALA A 52 -18.33 8.80 0.17
N THR A 53 -18.80 7.87 -0.67
CA THR A 53 -18.18 7.70 -1.99
C THR A 53 -17.97 9.09 -2.57
N LYS A 54 -16.71 9.49 -2.74
CA LYS A 54 -16.42 10.63 -3.61
C LYS A 54 -17.08 10.31 -4.96
N PRO A 55 -17.86 11.21 -5.59
CA PRO A 55 -18.36 10.96 -6.92
C PRO A 55 -17.21 10.53 -7.82
N GLU A 56 -17.38 9.48 -8.64
CA GLU A 56 -16.31 8.97 -9.51
C GLU A 56 -15.66 10.08 -10.36
N SER A 57 -16.44 11.11 -10.69
CA SER A 57 -15.98 12.32 -11.37
C SER A 57 -14.84 13.01 -10.62
N ASP A 58 -14.97 13.21 -9.32
CA ASP A 58 -13.96 13.91 -8.51
C ASP A 58 -12.68 13.07 -8.33
N THR A 59 -12.81 11.75 -8.37
CA THR A 59 -11.66 10.83 -8.37
C THR A 59 -10.93 10.91 -9.71
N LYS A 60 -11.66 10.90 -10.83
CA LYS A 60 -11.07 11.07 -12.17
C LYS A 60 -10.35 12.41 -12.34
N GLU A 61 -10.93 13.51 -11.83
CA GLU A 61 -10.30 14.84 -11.86
C GLU A 61 -9.00 14.85 -11.05
N LEU A 62 -9.01 14.26 -9.85
CA LEU A 62 -7.81 14.13 -9.02
C LEU A 62 -6.70 13.32 -9.71
N ILE A 63 -7.07 12.20 -10.35
CA ILE A 63 -6.12 11.35 -11.08
C ILE A 63 -5.54 12.11 -12.27
N SER A 64 -6.37 12.82 -13.03
CA SER A 64 -5.92 13.64 -14.16
C SER A 64 -4.96 14.75 -13.71
N TYR A 65 -5.30 15.44 -12.62
CA TYR A 65 -4.45 16.46 -12.02
C TYR A 65 -3.10 15.88 -11.56
N ALA A 66 -3.13 14.77 -10.82
CA ALA A 66 -1.91 14.14 -10.32
C ALA A 66 -0.98 13.69 -11.47
N ARG A 67 -1.53 13.03 -12.49
CA ARG A 67 -0.76 12.62 -13.68
C ARG A 67 -0.15 13.80 -14.42
N SER A 68 -0.93 14.87 -14.61
CA SER A 68 -0.44 16.10 -15.28
C SER A 68 0.68 16.80 -14.52
N ASN A 69 0.83 16.51 -13.22
CA ASN A 69 1.85 17.08 -12.36
C ASN A 69 2.93 16.07 -11.94
N ASN A 70 3.01 14.89 -12.60
CA ASN A 70 3.93 13.81 -12.27
C ASN A 70 3.86 13.37 -10.79
N LYS A 71 2.64 13.29 -10.26
CA LYS A 71 2.37 12.86 -8.89
C LYS A 71 1.67 11.54 -8.88
N VAL A 72 1.86 10.80 -7.79
CA VAL A 72 1.16 9.52 -7.59
C VAL A 72 0.12 9.63 -6.48
N VAL A 73 -1.01 8.99 -6.71
CA VAL A 73 -2.13 8.92 -5.78
C VAL A 73 -2.31 7.45 -5.38
N ILE A 74 -2.16 7.14 -4.10
CA ILE A 74 -2.55 5.84 -3.54
C ILE A 74 -3.96 5.97 -2.99
N GLY A 75 -4.88 5.11 -3.43
CA GLY A 75 -6.31 5.19 -3.14
C GLY A 75 -7.14 5.75 -4.31
N PRO A 76 -8.44 6.06 -4.11
CA PRO A 76 -9.14 6.14 -2.82
C PRO A 76 -9.48 4.77 -2.22
N ALA A 77 -10.22 4.76 -1.10
CA ALA A 77 -10.63 3.55 -0.38
C ALA A 77 -9.45 2.60 -0.05
N THR A 78 -8.39 3.16 0.54
CA THR A 78 -7.19 2.43 0.92
C THR A 78 -6.77 2.75 2.36
N VAL A 79 -6.10 1.78 2.99
CA VAL A 79 -5.34 2.00 4.24
C VAL A 79 -3.97 2.65 3.97
N GLY A 80 -3.49 2.60 2.72
CA GLY A 80 -2.21 3.15 2.27
C GLY A 80 -1.18 2.08 1.96
N GLY A 81 -0.01 2.18 2.58
CA GLY A 81 1.14 1.34 2.29
C GLY A 81 2.25 1.50 3.32
N ILE A 82 3.24 0.63 3.24
CA ILE A 82 4.39 0.59 4.13
C ILE A 82 5.65 0.20 3.37
N GLN A 83 6.72 0.95 3.58
CA GLN A 83 8.07 0.51 3.31
C GLN A 83 8.71 0.08 4.63
N ALA A 84 9.00 -1.20 4.76
CA ALA A 84 9.40 -1.78 6.03
C ALA A 84 10.75 -1.21 6.51
N GLY A 85 10.83 -0.88 7.79
CA GLY A 85 11.97 -0.19 8.39
C GLY A 85 12.19 1.27 7.95
N ALA A 86 11.27 1.85 7.16
CA ALA A 86 11.41 3.21 6.66
C ALA A 86 10.18 4.08 6.96
N PHE A 87 9.04 3.81 6.32
CA PHE A 87 7.86 4.67 6.40
C PHE A 87 6.56 3.87 6.29
N LYS A 88 5.56 4.27 7.08
CA LYS A 88 4.22 3.69 7.09
C LYS A 88 3.20 4.80 6.89
N ILE A 89 2.24 4.55 6.02
CA ILE A 89 1.14 5.47 5.76
C ILE A 89 -0.03 5.18 6.69
N GLY A 90 -0.43 6.17 7.50
CA GLY A 90 -1.63 6.12 8.33
C GLY A 90 -1.70 4.86 9.21
N ASP A 91 -2.85 4.17 9.16
CA ASP A 91 -3.12 2.98 9.96
C ASP A 91 -2.64 1.67 9.30
N THR A 92 -1.89 1.73 8.18
CA THR A 92 -1.39 0.53 7.46
C THR A 92 -0.69 -0.45 8.42
N ALA A 93 -1.00 -1.74 8.40
CA ALA A 93 -0.43 -2.74 9.32
C ALA A 93 -0.75 -2.53 10.82
N GLY A 94 -1.70 -1.66 11.17
CA GLY A 94 -2.32 -1.62 12.50
C GLY A 94 -1.37 -1.33 13.66
N THR A 95 -1.50 -2.14 14.72
CA THR A 95 -0.78 -1.95 15.99
C THR A 95 0.72 -2.24 15.85
N ILE A 96 1.48 -1.78 16.84
CA ILE A 96 2.92 -2.04 16.96
C ILE A 96 3.17 -3.55 17.08
N ASP A 97 2.34 -4.29 17.81
CA ASP A 97 2.46 -5.73 17.92
C ASP A 97 2.36 -6.41 16.55
N ASN A 98 1.43 -5.97 15.70
CA ASN A 98 1.33 -6.50 14.34
C ASN A 98 2.54 -6.12 13.48
N ILE A 99 3.08 -4.91 13.62
CA ILE A 99 4.33 -4.49 12.96
C ILE A 99 5.50 -5.40 13.35
N ILE A 100 5.61 -5.75 14.62
CA ILE A 100 6.66 -6.65 15.14
C ILE A 100 6.43 -8.08 14.65
N GLN A 101 5.22 -8.62 14.78
CA GLN A 101 4.88 -9.97 14.34
C GLN A 101 5.08 -10.17 12.84
N CYS A 102 4.80 -9.13 12.05
CA CYS A 102 5.00 -9.14 10.60
C CYS A 102 6.40 -8.68 10.19
N LYS A 103 7.34 -8.48 11.13
CA LYS A 103 8.73 -8.07 10.84
C LYS A 103 8.86 -6.79 10.02
N LEU A 104 7.87 -5.89 10.09
CA LEU A 104 7.79 -4.67 9.28
C LEU A 104 8.71 -3.54 9.77
N TYR A 105 9.45 -3.78 10.86
CA TYR A 105 10.48 -2.88 11.39
C TYR A 105 11.81 -2.97 10.64
N ARG A 106 11.97 -3.92 9.71
CA ARG A 106 13.14 -4.05 8.83
C ARG A 106 12.72 -4.41 7.40
N PRO A 107 13.47 -4.01 6.37
CA PRO A 107 13.18 -4.42 5.01
C PRO A 107 13.45 -5.92 4.81
N GLY A 108 12.58 -6.60 4.05
CA GLY A 108 12.86 -7.88 3.41
C GLY A 108 13.14 -7.72 1.92
N SER A 109 12.85 -8.76 1.12
CA SER A 109 13.15 -8.80 -0.32
C SER A 109 11.90 -8.79 -1.22
N VAL A 110 10.70 -8.73 -0.64
CA VAL A 110 9.43 -8.87 -1.38
C VAL A 110 8.73 -7.53 -1.61
N GLY A 111 8.38 -7.22 -2.85
CA GLY A 111 7.45 -6.14 -3.19
C GLY A 111 6.02 -6.66 -3.22
N PHE A 112 5.10 -6.02 -2.51
CA PHE A 112 3.70 -6.45 -2.43
C PHE A 112 2.75 -5.34 -2.90
N VAL A 113 1.81 -5.69 -3.78
CA VAL A 113 0.72 -4.78 -4.15
C VAL A 113 -0.61 -5.52 -4.18
N SER A 114 -1.66 -4.84 -3.74
CA SER A 114 -2.98 -5.43 -3.57
C SER A 114 -4.09 -4.40 -3.62
N LYS A 115 -5.33 -4.85 -3.69
CA LYS A 115 -6.48 -4.01 -3.29
C LYS A 115 -6.67 -3.98 -1.77
N SER A 116 -6.21 -5.00 -1.04
CA SER A 116 -6.29 -5.12 0.42
C SER A 116 -5.04 -5.75 1.07
N LEU A 117 -4.66 -5.28 2.27
CA LEU A 117 -3.42 -5.68 2.95
C LEU A 117 -3.42 -7.15 3.37
N TYR A 118 -2.29 -7.83 3.15
CA TYR A 118 -2.14 -9.27 3.39
C TYR A 118 -0.82 -9.61 4.09
N ASN A 119 -0.90 -10.36 5.19
CA ASN A 119 0.23 -10.61 6.09
C ASN A 119 0.94 -11.96 5.87
N ILE A 120 0.57 -12.77 4.85
CA ILE A 120 1.13 -14.13 4.73
C ILE A 120 2.62 -14.15 4.34
N ILE A 121 3.06 -13.13 3.61
CA ILE A 121 4.40 -13.06 3.00
C ILE A 121 5.50 -13.23 4.05
N VAL A 122 5.29 -12.66 5.24
CA VAL A 122 6.27 -12.60 6.33
C VAL A 122 6.50 -13.96 7.01
N ARG A 123 5.59 -14.92 6.80
CA ARG A 123 5.69 -16.29 7.33
C ARG A 123 6.57 -17.19 6.48
N VAL A 124 6.62 -16.92 5.18
CA VAL A 124 7.26 -17.80 4.18
C VAL A 124 8.44 -17.16 3.45
N THR A 125 8.74 -15.90 3.70
CA THR A 125 9.88 -15.17 3.11
C THR A 125 10.68 -14.43 4.18
N ASP A 126 11.75 -13.75 3.80
CA ASP A 126 12.42 -12.79 4.68
C ASP A 126 11.56 -11.55 4.98
N GLY A 127 10.41 -11.35 4.34
CA GLY A 127 9.47 -10.28 4.64
C GLY A 127 9.33 -9.24 3.54
N ILE A 128 8.52 -8.23 3.81
CA ILE A 128 8.16 -7.21 2.84
C ILE A 128 9.26 -6.14 2.81
N TYR A 129 9.71 -5.76 1.61
CA TYR A 129 10.48 -4.54 1.39
C TYR A 129 9.53 -3.33 1.35
N GLU A 130 8.51 -3.42 0.49
CA GLU A 130 7.47 -2.41 0.34
C GLU A 130 6.13 -3.06 -0.01
N GLY A 131 5.06 -2.63 0.65
CA GLY A 131 3.69 -3.14 0.48
C GLY A 131 2.69 -2.00 0.28
N ILE A 132 1.92 -2.04 -0.81
CA ILE A 132 0.93 -1.00 -1.15
C ILE A 132 -0.47 -1.63 -1.30
N ALA A 133 -1.49 -1.02 -0.70
CA ALA A 133 -2.88 -1.20 -1.13
C ALA A 133 -3.28 -0.04 -2.04
N ILE A 134 -3.67 -0.36 -3.28
CA ILE A 134 -4.15 0.66 -4.23
C ILE A 134 -5.58 1.13 -3.93
N GLY A 135 -6.33 0.31 -3.17
CA GLY A 135 -7.71 0.57 -2.78
C GLY A 135 -8.77 -0.19 -3.59
N GLY A 136 -10.00 -0.19 -3.08
CA GLY A 136 -11.13 -0.97 -3.62
C GLY A 136 -12.03 -0.22 -4.62
N ASP A 137 -11.73 1.05 -4.91
CA ASP A 137 -12.53 1.87 -5.83
C ASP A 137 -12.39 1.43 -7.30
N VAL A 138 -13.38 1.79 -8.13
CA VAL A 138 -13.40 1.48 -9.58
C VAL A 138 -12.23 2.14 -10.32
N PHE A 139 -11.84 3.34 -9.89
CA PHE A 139 -10.75 4.13 -10.48
C PHE A 139 -9.69 4.41 -9.40
N PRO A 140 -8.78 3.46 -9.14
CA PRO A 140 -7.67 3.72 -8.25
C PRO A 140 -6.72 4.74 -8.89
N GLY A 141 -6.09 5.56 -8.06
CA GLY A 141 -5.19 6.62 -8.50
C GLY A 141 -3.87 6.11 -9.06
N SER A 142 -3.46 4.94 -8.61
CA SER A 142 -2.37 4.14 -9.14
C SER A 142 -2.83 2.68 -9.26
N THR A 143 -2.34 1.99 -10.28
CA THR A 143 -2.75 0.63 -10.63
C THR A 143 -1.83 -0.42 -10.02
N LEU A 144 -2.24 -1.69 -10.06
CA LEU A 144 -1.36 -2.81 -9.72
C LEU A 144 -0.08 -2.77 -10.57
N SER A 145 -0.23 -2.55 -11.89
CA SER A 145 0.88 -2.53 -12.84
C SER A 145 1.87 -1.40 -12.56
N ASP A 146 1.40 -0.21 -12.18
CA ASP A 146 2.27 0.93 -11.83
C ASP A 146 3.25 0.56 -10.71
N HIS A 147 2.75 -0.08 -9.65
CA HIS A 147 3.59 -0.50 -8.53
C HIS A 147 4.48 -1.69 -8.89
N VAL A 148 4.00 -2.66 -9.68
CA VAL A 148 4.83 -3.79 -10.13
C VAL A 148 6.00 -3.31 -10.99
N LEU A 149 5.77 -2.42 -11.96
CA LEU A 149 6.82 -1.86 -12.81
C LEU A 149 7.87 -1.13 -11.98
N ARG A 150 7.45 -0.39 -10.96
CA ARG A 150 8.38 0.25 -10.03
C ARG A 150 9.14 -0.76 -9.18
N PHE A 151 8.46 -1.76 -8.60
CA PHE A 151 9.10 -2.81 -7.82
C PHE A 151 10.14 -3.56 -8.66
N ASN A 152 9.88 -3.74 -9.95
CA ASN A 152 10.83 -4.31 -10.90
C ASN A 152 12.13 -3.48 -10.99
N ASN A 153 12.05 -2.16 -10.84
CA ASN A 153 13.22 -1.26 -10.90
C ASN A 153 13.96 -1.10 -9.57
N ILE A 154 13.37 -1.50 -8.43
CA ILE A 154 14.00 -1.40 -7.10
C ILE A 154 14.95 -2.59 -6.87
N PRO A 155 16.29 -2.42 -6.80
CA PRO A 155 17.22 -3.56 -6.75
C PRO A 155 17.08 -4.45 -5.52
N GLN A 156 16.57 -3.91 -4.41
CA GLN A 156 16.36 -4.63 -3.15
C GLN A 156 15.17 -5.61 -3.24
N ILE A 157 14.19 -5.32 -4.08
CA ILE A 157 13.08 -6.23 -4.33
C ILE A 157 13.55 -7.33 -5.29
N LYS A 158 13.40 -8.59 -4.89
CA LYS A 158 13.84 -9.77 -5.66
C LYS A 158 12.69 -10.56 -6.25
N MET A 159 11.52 -10.48 -5.63
CA MET A 159 10.27 -11.05 -6.14
C MET A 159 9.10 -10.12 -5.82
N ILE A 160 8.03 -10.27 -6.58
CA ILE A 160 6.84 -9.42 -6.48
C ILE A 160 5.63 -10.31 -6.22
N VAL A 161 4.79 -9.90 -5.27
CA VAL A 161 3.53 -10.58 -4.93
C VAL A 161 2.37 -9.65 -5.24
N VAL A 162 1.40 -10.13 -6.01
CA VAL A 162 0.23 -9.36 -6.45
C VAL A 162 -1.04 -10.06 -6.00
N LEU A 163 -1.91 -9.33 -5.29
CA LEU A 163 -3.25 -9.80 -4.92
C LEU A 163 -4.32 -8.92 -5.57
N GLY A 164 -4.87 -9.42 -6.68
CA GLY A 164 -5.96 -8.79 -7.42
C GLY A 164 -7.35 -9.19 -6.92
N GLU A 165 -8.36 -8.67 -7.60
CA GLU A 165 -9.77 -8.94 -7.32
C GLU A 165 -10.58 -9.01 -8.62
N LEU A 166 -11.69 -9.73 -8.58
CA LEU A 166 -12.66 -9.71 -9.68
C LEU A 166 -13.11 -8.26 -10.02
N GLY A 167 -13.60 -8.09 -11.25
CA GLY A 167 -14.15 -6.81 -11.70
C GLY A 167 -13.08 -5.87 -12.28
N GLY A 168 -13.47 -5.13 -13.32
CA GLY A 168 -12.55 -4.27 -14.08
C GLY A 168 -11.46 -5.05 -14.81
N ARG A 169 -10.46 -4.34 -15.32
CA ARG A 169 -9.40 -4.88 -16.20
C ARG A 169 -7.97 -4.52 -15.78
N ASP A 170 -7.78 -4.11 -14.53
CA ASP A 170 -6.49 -3.58 -14.06
C ASP A 170 -5.35 -4.59 -14.21
N GLU A 171 -5.62 -5.86 -13.92
CA GLU A 171 -4.67 -6.96 -14.02
C GLU A 171 -4.19 -7.22 -15.46
N TYR A 172 -4.98 -6.85 -16.49
CA TYR A 172 -4.54 -7.04 -17.88
C TYR A 172 -3.40 -6.10 -18.27
N SER A 173 -3.31 -4.91 -17.66
CA SER A 173 -2.14 -4.04 -17.84
C SER A 173 -0.87 -4.70 -17.31
N LEU A 174 -0.98 -5.52 -16.25
CA LEU A 174 0.12 -6.33 -15.74
C LEU A 174 0.44 -7.51 -16.67
N VAL A 175 -0.58 -8.19 -17.23
CA VAL A 175 -0.42 -9.24 -18.26
C VAL A 175 0.37 -8.70 -19.46
N GLU A 176 0.03 -7.51 -19.95
CA GLU A 176 0.75 -6.87 -21.06
C GLU A 176 2.20 -6.50 -20.68
N ALA A 177 2.42 -6.02 -19.46
CA ALA A 177 3.77 -5.70 -18.97
C ALA A 177 4.65 -6.95 -18.85
N LEU A 178 4.09 -8.08 -18.40
CA LEU A 178 4.77 -9.37 -18.35
C LEU A 178 5.10 -9.88 -19.76
N LYS A 179 4.11 -9.91 -20.67
CA LYS A 179 4.30 -10.37 -22.06
C LYS A 179 5.30 -9.53 -22.86
N SER A 180 5.36 -8.23 -22.58
CA SER A 180 6.32 -7.33 -23.23
C SER A 180 7.74 -7.42 -22.67
N GLY A 181 7.98 -8.23 -21.63
CA GLY A 181 9.30 -8.41 -21.01
C GLY A 181 9.77 -7.20 -20.19
N LYS A 182 8.87 -6.25 -19.87
CA LYS A 182 9.19 -5.09 -19.02
C LYS A 182 9.44 -5.50 -17.56
N ILE A 183 8.89 -6.65 -17.15
CA ILE A 183 9.06 -7.22 -15.81
C ILE A 183 9.95 -8.45 -15.94
N ASN A 184 11.09 -8.42 -15.25
CA ASN A 184 12.09 -9.49 -15.29
C ASN A 184 12.23 -10.24 -13.96
N LYS A 185 11.58 -9.76 -12.90
CA LYS A 185 11.54 -10.42 -11.60
C LYS A 185 10.38 -11.41 -11.53
N PRO A 186 10.50 -12.51 -10.77
CA PRO A 186 9.39 -13.42 -10.54
C PRO A 186 8.19 -12.70 -9.92
N VAL A 187 7.01 -12.91 -10.50
CA VAL A 187 5.73 -12.39 -10.01
C VAL A 187 4.86 -13.55 -9.57
N CYS A 188 4.52 -13.62 -8.28
CA CYS A 188 3.48 -14.50 -7.77
C CYS A 188 2.16 -13.71 -7.74
N ALA A 189 1.13 -14.17 -8.44
CA ALA A 189 -0.12 -13.43 -8.56
C ALA A 189 -1.33 -14.31 -8.25
N TRP A 190 -2.32 -13.72 -7.59
CA TRP A 190 -3.63 -14.34 -7.41
C TRP A 190 -4.73 -13.29 -7.52
N VAL A 191 -5.80 -13.61 -8.24
CA VAL A 191 -7.01 -12.80 -8.32
C VAL A 191 -8.11 -13.47 -7.52
N SER A 192 -8.57 -12.79 -6.48
CA SER A 192 -9.63 -13.26 -5.58
C SER A 192 -11.03 -13.09 -6.18
N GLY A 193 -12.03 -13.78 -5.62
CA GLY A 193 -13.42 -13.72 -6.10
C GLY A 193 -13.82 -14.85 -7.05
N THR A 194 -13.10 -15.97 -7.05
CA THR A 194 -13.38 -17.14 -7.89
C THR A 194 -14.74 -17.78 -7.60
N CYS A 195 -15.34 -17.53 -6.44
CA CYS A 195 -16.70 -17.99 -6.10
C CYS A 195 -17.78 -17.31 -6.93
N ALA A 196 -17.52 -16.15 -7.56
CA ALA A 196 -18.49 -15.39 -8.35
C ALA A 196 -19.16 -16.25 -9.44
N ARG A 197 -18.40 -17.19 -10.04
CA ARG A 197 -18.90 -18.13 -11.07
C ARG A 197 -20.01 -19.07 -10.59
N LEU A 198 -20.13 -19.28 -9.27
CA LEU A 198 -21.10 -20.21 -8.68
C LEU A 198 -22.48 -19.57 -8.58
N PHE A 199 -22.57 -18.24 -8.72
CA PHE A 199 -23.82 -17.50 -8.67
C PHE A 199 -24.42 -17.33 -10.07
N LYS A 200 -25.75 -17.37 -10.14
CA LYS A 200 -26.50 -17.24 -11.40
C LYS A 200 -26.70 -15.80 -11.85
N SER A 201 -26.49 -14.83 -10.96
CA SER A 201 -26.68 -13.40 -11.17
C SER A 201 -25.40 -12.64 -10.85
N GLU A 202 -25.25 -11.44 -11.38
CA GLU A 202 -24.16 -10.55 -10.99
C GLU A 202 -24.18 -10.30 -9.48
N VAL A 203 -23.02 -10.48 -8.84
CA VAL A 203 -22.83 -10.19 -7.41
C VAL A 203 -21.88 -9.02 -7.28
N GLN A 204 -22.32 -7.99 -6.56
CA GLN A 204 -21.46 -6.91 -6.08
C GLN A 204 -20.84 -7.36 -4.76
N PHE A 205 -19.51 -7.42 -4.70
CA PHE A 205 -18.77 -7.68 -3.47
C PHE A 205 -18.46 -6.35 -2.75
N GLY A 206 -17.90 -6.44 -1.53
CA GLY A 206 -17.77 -5.30 -0.61
C GLY A 206 -17.01 -4.09 -1.17
N HIS A 207 -15.98 -4.29 -1.99
CA HIS A 207 -15.31 -3.21 -2.69
C HIS A 207 -16.13 -2.72 -3.89
N VAL A 208 -16.21 -1.40 -4.09
CA VAL A 208 -17.01 -0.78 -5.17
C VAL A 208 -16.62 -1.33 -6.55
N GLY A 209 -15.33 -1.57 -6.79
CA GLY A 209 -14.81 -2.14 -8.05
C GLY A 209 -15.04 -3.64 -8.25
N ALA A 210 -15.52 -4.37 -7.24
CA ALA A 210 -15.64 -5.82 -7.27
C ALA A 210 -17.00 -6.30 -7.80
N LYS A 211 -17.26 -6.02 -9.08
CA LYS A 211 -18.48 -6.44 -9.78
C LYS A 211 -18.19 -7.41 -10.91
N SER A 212 -18.94 -8.51 -10.99
CA SER A 212 -18.83 -9.46 -12.11
C SER A 212 -19.64 -8.98 -13.32
N GLY A 213 -19.06 -8.12 -14.17
CA GLY A 213 -19.75 -7.55 -15.35
C GLY A 213 -19.56 -8.31 -16.67
N GLY A 214 -18.57 -9.20 -16.77
CA GLY A 214 -18.32 -9.98 -17.99
C GLY A 214 -17.26 -11.08 -17.82
N GLU A 215 -17.17 -12.00 -18.79
CA GLU A 215 -16.27 -13.17 -18.73
C GLU A 215 -14.79 -12.78 -18.52
N MET A 216 -14.34 -11.72 -19.20
CA MET A 216 -12.97 -11.16 -19.05
C MET A 216 -12.75 -10.47 -17.70
N GLU A 217 -13.81 -10.11 -16.97
CA GLU A 217 -13.67 -9.47 -15.65
C GLU A 217 -13.68 -10.49 -14.51
N SER A 218 -13.91 -11.77 -14.84
CA SER A 218 -13.88 -12.86 -13.87
C SER A 218 -12.47 -13.08 -13.31
N ALA A 219 -12.42 -13.49 -12.04
CA ALA A 219 -11.16 -13.85 -11.39
C ALA A 219 -10.46 -15.00 -12.12
N GLN A 220 -11.21 -15.95 -12.68
CA GLN A 220 -10.68 -17.07 -13.47
C GLN A 220 -9.96 -16.60 -14.72
N ALA A 221 -10.61 -15.80 -15.56
CA ALA A 221 -10.03 -15.31 -16.81
C ALA A 221 -8.76 -14.49 -16.55
N LYS A 222 -8.74 -13.70 -15.47
CA LYS A 222 -7.55 -12.93 -15.08
C LYS A 222 -6.42 -13.82 -14.56
N ASN A 223 -6.72 -14.82 -13.72
CA ASN A 223 -5.72 -15.78 -13.23
C ASN A 223 -5.10 -16.58 -14.40
N GLU A 224 -5.91 -17.01 -15.36
CA GLU A 224 -5.44 -17.71 -16.56
C GLU A 224 -4.56 -16.79 -17.42
N ALA A 225 -5.00 -15.55 -17.68
CA ALA A 225 -4.22 -14.58 -18.44
C ALA A 225 -2.87 -14.24 -17.79
N LEU A 226 -2.81 -14.13 -16.46
CA LEU A 226 -1.58 -13.90 -15.70
C LEU A 226 -0.64 -15.11 -15.78
N LYS A 227 -1.18 -16.32 -15.68
CA LYS A 227 -0.43 -17.57 -15.82
C LYS A 227 0.19 -17.69 -17.20
N ASP A 228 -0.58 -17.42 -18.25
CA ASP A 228 -0.12 -17.45 -19.64
C ASP A 228 0.93 -16.37 -19.95
N ALA A 229 0.94 -15.28 -19.17
CA ALA A 229 1.95 -14.24 -19.26
C ALA A 229 3.26 -14.58 -18.52
N GLY A 230 3.31 -15.72 -17.81
CA GLY A 230 4.49 -16.17 -17.08
C GLY A 230 4.52 -15.82 -15.59
N ALA A 231 3.42 -15.32 -15.01
CA ALA A 231 3.31 -15.21 -13.56
C ALA A 231 3.12 -16.58 -12.90
N VAL A 232 3.61 -16.73 -11.67
CA VAL A 232 3.35 -17.90 -10.83
C VAL A 232 1.95 -17.72 -10.23
N VAL A 233 0.98 -18.44 -10.78
CA VAL A 233 -0.42 -18.40 -10.34
C VAL A 233 -0.80 -19.76 -9.75
N PRO A 234 -1.15 -19.84 -8.45
CA PRO A 234 -1.55 -21.07 -7.79
C PRO A 234 -2.93 -21.56 -8.29
N THR A 235 -3.34 -22.76 -7.89
CA THR A 235 -4.68 -23.28 -8.24
C THR A 235 -5.79 -22.69 -7.37
N SER A 236 -5.45 -22.23 -6.17
CA SER A 236 -6.38 -21.64 -5.21
C SER A 236 -5.67 -20.64 -4.30
N PHE A 237 -6.43 -19.87 -3.51
CA PHE A 237 -5.84 -18.93 -2.56
C PHE A 237 -5.05 -19.65 -1.46
N GLU A 238 -5.50 -20.83 -1.06
CA GLU A 238 -4.85 -21.66 -0.02
C GLU A 238 -3.46 -22.11 -0.45
N SER A 239 -3.25 -22.38 -1.75
CA SER A 239 -1.94 -22.75 -2.28
C SER A 239 -1.04 -21.54 -2.59
N PHE A 240 -1.53 -20.31 -2.43
CA PHE A 240 -0.76 -19.11 -2.73
C PHE A 240 0.46 -18.95 -1.81
N GLU A 241 0.31 -19.30 -0.52
CA GLU A 241 1.42 -19.30 0.44
C GLU A 241 2.56 -20.22 -0.02
N ALA A 242 2.22 -21.43 -0.47
CA ALA A 242 3.19 -22.40 -0.96
C ALA A 242 3.91 -21.89 -2.22
N SER A 243 3.20 -21.33 -3.18
CA SER A 243 3.81 -20.78 -4.39
C SER A 243 4.75 -19.60 -4.11
N ILE A 244 4.41 -18.73 -3.14
CA ILE A 244 5.30 -17.65 -2.69
C ILE A 244 6.56 -18.25 -2.06
N LYS A 245 6.39 -19.24 -1.17
CA LYS A 245 7.50 -19.92 -0.49
C LYS A 245 8.46 -20.57 -1.48
N GLU A 246 7.95 -21.39 -2.40
CA GLU A 246 8.74 -22.09 -3.41
C GLU A 246 9.52 -21.11 -4.30
N THR A 247 8.88 -20.01 -4.70
CA THR A 247 9.53 -18.96 -5.50
C THR A 247 10.65 -18.28 -4.72
N TYR A 248 10.43 -17.99 -3.44
CA TYR A 248 11.43 -17.39 -2.55
C TYR A 248 12.62 -18.33 -2.33
N GLU A 249 12.36 -19.60 -2.01
CA GLU A 249 13.39 -20.61 -1.77
C GLU A 249 14.26 -20.82 -3.02
N LYS A 250 13.64 -20.92 -4.20
CA LYS A 250 14.38 -21.00 -5.47
C LYS A 250 15.30 -19.79 -5.68
N LEU A 251 14.85 -18.58 -5.38
CA LEU A 251 15.68 -17.38 -5.50
C LEU A 251 16.82 -17.35 -4.47
N ALA A 252 16.62 -17.91 -3.28
CA ALA A 252 17.67 -18.06 -2.28
C ALA A 252 18.71 -19.10 -2.70
N GLU A 253 18.28 -20.25 -3.25
CA GLU A 253 19.16 -21.30 -3.81
C GLU A 253 19.98 -20.80 -5.00
N GLU A 254 19.38 -19.98 -5.87
CA GLU A 254 20.09 -19.30 -6.97
C GLU A 254 21.04 -18.19 -6.49
N GLY A 255 21.10 -17.90 -5.18
CA GLY A 255 21.94 -16.84 -4.60
C GLY A 255 21.46 -15.41 -4.91
N LYS A 256 20.25 -15.24 -5.46
CA LYS A 256 19.67 -13.92 -5.78
C LYS A 256 19.11 -13.22 -4.56
N ILE A 257 18.71 -13.98 -3.53
CA ILE A 257 18.29 -13.49 -2.23
C ILE A 257 19.31 -13.95 -1.18
N THR A 258 19.80 -13.01 -0.38
CA THR A 258 20.49 -13.32 0.88
C THR A 258 19.50 -13.04 2.01
N PRO A 259 19.00 -14.06 2.72
CA PRO A 259 18.00 -13.86 3.77
C PRO A 259 18.47 -12.84 4.81
N VAL A 260 17.58 -11.89 5.12
CA VAL A 260 17.88 -10.84 6.10
C VAL A 260 17.94 -11.44 7.50
N MET A 261 19.04 -11.17 8.22
CA MET A 261 19.19 -11.58 9.61
C MET A 261 18.16 -10.84 10.48
N GLU A 262 17.53 -11.57 11.39
CA GLU A 262 16.57 -10.98 12.30
C GLU A 262 17.27 -10.08 13.32
N ILE A 263 16.76 -8.87 13.49
CA ILE A 263 17.25 -7.90 14.46
C ILE A 263 16.21 -7.76 15.57
N THR A 264 16.65 -7.56 16.80
CA THR A 264 15.70 -7.27 17.88
C THR A 264 15.11 -5.88 17.65
N PRO A 265 13.76 -5.75 17.53
CA PRO A 265 13.14 -4.44 17.41
C PRO A 265 13.41 -3.63 18.68
N PRO A 266 13.50 -2.29 18.60
CA PRO A 266 13.70 -1.47 19.78
C PRO A 266 12.54 -1.65 20.75
N HIS A 267 12.87 -1.76 22.04
CA HIS A 267 11.88 -1.92 23.09
C HIS A 267 11.03 -0.65 23.20
N LEU A 268 9.72 -0.78 22.99
CA LEU A 268 8.77 0.29 23.20
C LEU A 268 8.17 0.15 24.59
N PRO A 269 8.06 1.25 25.37
CA PRO A 269 7.42 1.19 26.67
C PRO A 269 5.96 0.72 26.51
N PRO A 270 5.43 -0.10 27.45
CA PRO A 270 4.04 -0.51 27.42
C PRO A 270 3.11 0.71 27.42
N LYS A 271 2.02 0.65 26.64
CA LYS A 271 0.99 1.71 26.58
C LYS A 271 0.37 2.06 27.95
N GLU A 272 0.50 1.19 28.94
CA GLU A 272 0.01 1.43 30.31
C GLU A 272 0.76 2.57 31.03
N VAL A 273 1.95 2.95 30.55
CA VAL A 273 2.72 4.08 31.07
C VAL A 273 2.10 5.43 30.67
N ASP A 274 1.29 5.49 29.62
CA ASP A 274 0.69 6.75 29.14
C ASP A 274 -0.52 7.21 29.98
N ASN A 275 -1.26 6.28 30.59
CA ASN A 275 -2.39 6.65 31.46
C ASN A 275 -1.94 7.18 32.83
N TRP A 276 -0.75 6.80 33.33
CA TRP A 276 -0.18 7.36 34.56
C TRP A 276 0.47 8.73 34.34
N LEU A 277 1.06 8.96 33.16
CA LEU A 277 1.73 10.23 32.83
C LEU A 277 0.76 11.37 32.48
N LEU A 278 -0.50 11.08 32.16
CA LEU A 278 -1.53 12.09 31.89
C LEU A 278 -2.21 12.64 33.15
N HIS A 279 -2.05 11.98 34.30
CA HIS A 279 -2.66 12.38 35.57
C HIS A 279 -1.74 13.17 36.51
N ASP A 280 -0.43 13.13 36.28
CA ASP A 280 0.52 13.89 37.09
C ASP A 280 0.84 15.23 36.40
N ALA A 281 0.52 16.34 37.06
CA ALA A 281 0.60 17.70 36.53
C ALA A 281 2.04 18.22 36.33
N THR A 282 3.01 17.33 36.16
CA THR A 282 4.43 17.60 36.40
C THR A 282 5.25 17.70 35.11
N ILE A 283 4.66 17.52 33.91
CA ILE A 283 5.35 17.76 32.63
C ILE A 283 4.54 18.74 31.77
N ARG A 284 4.60 20.01 32.16
CA ARG A 284 4.24 21.17 31.32
C ARG A 284 5.49 22.01 31.03
N GLU A 285 6.60 21.42 30.60
CA GLU A 285 7.76 22.22 30.17
C GLU A 285 8.79 21.36 29.39
N ALA A 286 8.53 21.08 28.10
CA ALA A 286 9.57 20.60 27.16
C ALA A 286 9.20 20.64 25.66
N TYR A 287 8.10 21.28 25.25
CA TYR A 287 7.74 21.36 23.82
C TYR A 287 7.96 22.76 23.27
N GLY A 288 9.23 23.11 23.09
CA GLY A 288 9.66 24.38 22.52
C GLY A 288 11.03 24.29 21.88
N GLY A 289 11.23 23.38 20.90
CA GLY A 289 12.51 23.35 20.20
C GLY A 289 12.83 22.23 19.21
N LEU A 290 11.96 21.23 18.99
CA LEU A 290 12.35 20.01 18.25
C LEU A 290 11.73 19.83 16.84
N ASN A 291 11.35 20.91 16.15
CA ASN A 291 10.50 20.81 14.95
C ASN A 291 11.20 20.95 13.58
N TYR A 292 12.47 21.35 13.47
CA TYR A 292 13.10 21.60 12.14
C TYR A 292 13.99 20.46 11.64
N GLU A 293 14.85 19.88 12.50
CA GLU A 293 15.78 18.81 12.13
C GLU A 293 15.04 17.50 11.75
N ILE A 294 14.02 17.12 12.52
CA ILE A 294 13.20 15.93 12.25
C ILE A 294 12.41 16.12 10.95
N PHE A 295 11.90 17.33 10.69
CA PHE A 295 11.19 17.64 9.45
C PHE A 295 12.11 17.60 8.23
N HIS A 296 13.36 18.05 8.36
CA HIS A 296 14.38 17.92 7.30
C HIS A 296 14.83 16.48 7.05
N LEU A 297 14.97 15.67 8.12
CA LEU A 297 15.27 14.25 8.00
C LEU A 297 14.11 13.49 7.35
N PHE A 298 12.87 13.78 7.77
CA PHE A 298 11.64 13.31 7.11
C PHE A 298 11.64 13.69 5.63
N ARG A 299 11.90 14.96 5.30
CA ARG A 299 11.95 15.43 3.91
C ARG A 299 13.06 14.77 3.10
N ARG A 300 14.22 14.44 3.69
CA ARG A 300 15.32 13.72 3.00
C ARG A 300 15.00 12.24 2.80
N THR A 301 14.49 11.55 3.81
CA THR A 301 14.12 10.13 3.71
C THR A 301 12.94 9.95 2.77
N MET A 302 11.93 10.83 2.87
CA MET A 302 10.82 10.91 1.93
C MET A 302 11.38 11.18 0.53
N ARG A 303 12.08 12.29 0.26
CA ARG A 303 12.67 12.55 -1.08
C ARG A 303 13.51 11.41 -1.65
N ARG A 304 14.25 10.66 -0.81
CA ARG A 304 15.06 9.51 -1.26
C ARG A 304 14.19 8.32 -1.65
N TRP A 305 13.10 8.07 -0.92
CA TRP A 305 12.07 7.11 -1.31
C TRP A 305 11.29 7.60 -2.55
N LEU A 306 10.85 8.87 -2.57
CA LEU A 306 10.10 9.50 -3.66
C LEU A 306 10.88 9.51 -4.99
N ARG A 307 12.21 9.67 -4.96
CA ARG A 307 13.07 9.57 -6.17
C ARG A 307 13.16 8.17 -6.77
N SER A 308 12.69 7.13 -6.07
CA SER A 308 12.59 5.78 -6.65
C SER A 308 11.33 5.59 -7.51
N PHE A 309 10.48 6.61 -7.60
CA PHE A 309 9.23 6.59 -8.36
C PHE A 309 9.27 7.34 -9.69
N ILE A 310 10.34 8.09 -9.97
CA ILE A 310 10.61 8.80 -11.24
C ILE A 310 11.77 8.08 -11.92
#